data_AF-A0AAE3BE64-F1
#
_entry.id   AF-A0AAE3BE64-F1
#
_cell.length_a   1.000
_cell.length_b   1.000
_cell.length_c   1.000
_cell.angle_alpha   90.00
_cell.angle_beta   90.00
_cell.angle_gamma   90.00
#
_symmetry.space_group_name_H-M   'P 1'
#
loop_
_entity.id
_entity.type
_entity.pdbx_description
1 polymer ?
#
loop_
_entity_poly.entity_id
_entity_poly.type
_entity_poly.pdbx_seq_one_letter_code
_entity_poly.pdbx_strand_id
1 'polypeptide(L)'
;MNLFICATPLHCLLSKALMKKRNLEKKECQLFYFSDHNKNQEIHKKYYSLLSEYCDISDYLDIEKSFSSYISYIKDTFKNKKFESVFVANVDKMIIHLILSYISIEKLYSYDDGIGNLVKSSCFYKKKNKNILTDIKYFFRGNRYNLEKVKRKITCHYSIYKKNENIIKNIEWVDPSTVFNFNTNTRNNFHTSKKSAIVILGTVFDELLEDKKNKGNLLNALQIFINKNSDNEIYYIPHPRCHEVKLNNVIEYSEHDIAEVILLRISNNYEQLNVYSFISTAQFNIENQKIKNSYFISSLFRKGIEEYTSLCDEFNFTPYNIDIE
;
A
#
# COMPACT_ATOMS: atom_id res chain seq x y z
N MET A 1 25.08 6.51 -7.00
CA MET A 1 24.30 6.15 -5.81
C MET A 1 22.82 6.47 -6.06
N ASN A 2 21.94 5.52 -5.75
CA ASN A 2 20.51 5.52 -5.99
C ASN A 2 19.79 5.58 -4.64
N LEU A 3 18.91 6.56 -4.44
CA LEU A 3 18.15 6.71 -3.19
C LEU A 3 16.75 6.13 -3.32
N PHE A 4 16.40 5.21 -2.44
CA PHE A 4 15.05 4.65 -2.31
C PHE A 4 14.38 5.24 -1.06
N ILE A 5 13.23 5.89 -1.24
CA ILE A 5 12.48 6.51 -0.14
C ILE A 5 11.20 5.71 0.12
N CYS A 6 11.19 4.95 1.23
CA CYS A 6 10.12 4.05 1.59
C CYS A 6 9.34 4.56 2.82
N ALA A 7 8.06 4.17 2.88
CA ALA A 7 7.17 4.55 3.97
C ALA A 7 6.18 3.46 4.38
N THR A 8 6.04 2.44 3.54
CA THR A 8 5.16 1.29 3.75
C THR A 8 5.91 0.01 3.39
N PRO A 9 5.46 -1.16 3.89
CA PRO A 9 5.98 -2.45 3.43
C PRO A 9 5.91 -2.65 1.90
N LEU A 10 4.84 -2.19 1.25
CA LEU A 10 4.70 -2.25 -0.21
C LEU A 10 5.83 -1.51 -0.94
N HIS A 11 6.22 -0.33 -0.43
CA HIS A 11 7.34 0.43 -1.01
C HIS A 11 8.65 -0.37 -0.95
N CYS A 12 8.87 -1.13 0.13
CA CYS A 12 10.06 -1.97 0.24
C CYS A 12 10.08 -3.08 -0.79
N LEU A 13 8.95 -3.76 -0.99
CA LEU A 13 8.82 -4.85 -1.97
C LEU A 13 9.01 -4.34 -3.40
N LEU A 14 8.37 -3.21 -3.74
CA LEU A 14 8.55 -2.56 -5.06
C LEU A 14 9.99 -2.12 -5.27
N SER A 15 10.60 -1.47 -4.28
CA SER A 15 12.01 -1.04 -4.37
C SER A 15 12.94 -2.23 -4.61
N LYS A 16 12.74 -3.35 -3.90
CA LYS A 16 13.51 -4.58 -4.09
C LYS A 16 13.35 -5.14 -5.50
N ALA A 17 12.12 -5.18 -6.02
CA ALA A 17 11.86 -5.62 -7.39
C ALA A 17 12.56 -4.72 -8.42
N LEU A 18 12.54 -3.40 -8.21
CA LEU A 18 13.19 -2.42 -9.09
C LEU A 18 14.72 -2.50 -9.03
N MET A 19 15.31 -2.69 -7.85
CA MET A 19 16.75 -2.90 -7.70
C MET A 19 17.21 -4.10 -8.54
N LYS A 20 16.49 -5.23 -8.44
CA LYS A 20 16.75 -6.42 -9.25
C LYS A 20 16.57 -6.16 -10.74
N LYS A 21 15.43 -5.57 -11.13
CA LYS A 21 15.12 -5.27 -12.54
C LYS A 21 16.16 -4.36 -13.20
N ARG A 22 16.76 -3.46 -12.42
CA ARG A 22 17.80 -2.52 -12.88
C ARG A 22 19.23 -3.02 -12.67
N ASN A 23 19.40 -4.25 -12.16
CA ASN A 23 20.70 -4.85 -11.83
C ASN A 23 21.57 -3.95 -10.94
N LEU A 24 20.95 -3.29 -9.94
CA LEU A 24 21.70 -2.43 -9.02
C LEU A 24 22.43 -3.27 -7.99
N GLU A 25 23.69 -2.94 -7.74
CA GLU A 25 24.48 -3.52 -6.68
C GLU A 25 24.21 -2.84 -5.34
N LYS A 26 24.46 -3.55 -4.24
CA LYS A 26 24.29 -3.02 -2.86
C LYS A 26 25.01 -1.69 -2.66
N LYS A 27 26.28 -1.60 -3.09
CA LYS A 27 27.14 -0.41 -3.00
C LYS A 27 26.60 0.83 -3.72
N GLU A 28 25.60 0.64 -4.59
CA GLU A 28 24.98 1.70 -5.37
C GLU A 28 23.66 2.17 -4.78
N CYS A 29 23.19 1.58 -3.68
CA CYS A 29 21.86 1.81 -3.13
C CYS A 29 21.92 2.43 -1.73
N GLN A 30 21.15 3.49 -1.52
CA GLN A 30 20.83 4.06 -0.22
C GLN A 30 19.32 3.94 0.04
N LEU A 31 18.96 3.44 1.22
CA LEU A 31 17.57 3.39 1.71
C LEU A 31 17.32 4.48 2.74
N PHE A 32 16.22 5.21 2.57
CA PHE A 32 15.63 6.02 3.62
C PHE A 32 14.20 5.57 3.87
N TYR A 33 13.93 5.06 5.06
CA TYR A 33 12.61 4.61 5.46
C TYR A 33 12.05 5.54 6.54
N PHE A 34 10.79 5.94 6.42
CA PHE A 34 10.10 6.66 7.49
C PHE A 34 8.71 6.10 7.76
N SER A 35 8.27 6.10 9.00
CA SER A 35 6.90 5.71 9.37
C SER A 35 6.33 6.68 10.38
N ASP A 36 5.03 6.94 10.33
CA ASP A 36 4.33 7.57 11.45
C ASP A 36 4.32 6.60 12.63
N HIS A 37 4.62 7.07 13.84
CA HIS A 37 4.61 6.21 15.03
C HIS A 37 3.23 5.57 15.25
N ASN A 38 3.14 4.24 15.14
CA ASN A 38 1.86 3.52 15.21
C ASN A 38 2.00 2.08 15.75
N LYS A 39 0.87 1.43 16.06
CA LYS A 39 0.82 0.06 16.62
C LYS A 39 1.42 -1.02 15.71
N ASN A 40 1.64 -0.74 14.42
CA ASN A 40 2.20 -1.67 13.44
C ASN A 40 3.71 -1.45 13.25
N GLN A 41 4.43 -0.93 14.25
CA GLN A 41 5.86 -0.65 14.09
C GLN A 41 6.68 -1.90 13.75
N GLU A 42 6.26 -3.08 14.21
CA GLU A 42 6.96 -4.34 13.95
C GLU A 42 6.96 -4.72 12.47
N ILE A 43 5.84 -4.56 11.76
CA ILE A 43 5.80 -4.82 10.31
C ILE A 43 6.64 -3.78 9.54
N HIS A 44 6.63 -2.50 9.95
CA HIS A 44 7.51 -1.51 9.33
C HIS A 44 8.99 -1.87 9.51
N LYS A 45 9.41 -2.23 10.73
CA LYS A 45 10.78 -2.67 11.02
C LYS A 45 11.18 -3.93 10.25
N LYS A 46 10.30 -4.93 10.17
CA LYS A 46 10.54 -6.16 9.39
C LYS A 46 10.87 -5.87 7.93
N TYR A 47 10.04 -5.05 7.27
CA TYR A 47 10.22 -4.74 5.84
C TYR A 47 11.37 -3.75 5.60
N TYR A 48 11.67 -2.87 6.55
CA TYR A 48 12.90 -2.07 6.54
C TYR A 48 14.14 -2.96 6.58
N SER A 49 14.24 -3.87 7.55
CA SER A 49 15.38 -4.79 7.69
C SER A 49 15.56 -5.67 6.44
N LEU A 50 14.45 -6.13 5.85
CA LEU A 50 14.51 -6.93 4.62
C LEU A 50 15.11 -6.17 3.44
N LEU A 51 14.83 -4.86 3.30
CA LEU A 51 15.36 -4.06 2.20
C LEU A 51 16.76 -3.50 2.50
N SER A 52 17.07 -3.20 3.76
CA SER A 52 18.37 -2.64 4.16
C SER A 52 19.54 -3.58 3.82
N GLU A 53 19.31 -4.90 3.84
CA GLU A 53 20.30 -5.90 3.39
C GLU A 53 20.79 -5.67 1.94
N TYR A 54 19.96 -5.05 1.10
CA TYR A 54 20.22 -4.74 -0.30
C TYR A 54 20.82 -3.34 -0.51
N CYS A 55 21.05 -2.57 0.56
CA CYS A 55 21.56 -1.20 0.48
C CYS A 55 22.88 -1.05 1.24
N ASP A 56 23.78 -0.23 0.72
CA ASP A 56 25.05 0.13 1.38
C ASP A 56 24.79 0.96 2.63
N ILE A 57 23.88 1.92 2.48
CA ILE A 57 23.48 2.87 3.53
C ILE A 57 21.98 2.72 3.72
N SER A 58 21.54 2.50 4.95
CA SER A 58 20.13 2.45 5.30
C SER A 58 19.86 3.26 6.55
N ASP A 59 18.78 4.02 6.52
CA ASP A 59 18.36 4.84 7.65
C ASP A 59 16.84 4.71 7.87
N TYR A 60 16.44 4.68 9.15
CA TYR A 60 15.05 4.54 9.57
C TYR A 60 14.68 5.69 10.50
N LEU A 61 13.67 6.45 10.10
CA LEU A 61 13.11 7.54 10.89
C LEU A 61 11.71 7.16 11.40
N ASP A 62 11.60 6.97 12.71
CA ASP A 62 10.30 6.92 13.39
C ASP A 62 9.79 8.35 13.62
N ILE A 63 8.71 8.74 12.94
CA ILE A 63 8.16 10.07 13.03
C ILE A 63 7.24 10.12 14.26
N GLU A 64 7.79 10.64 15.35
CA GLU A 64 7.00 11.12 16.48
C GLU A 64 6.28 12.44 16.14
N LYS A 65 5.31 12.85 16.98
CA LYS A 65 4.50 14.06 16.75
C LYS A 65 5.30 15.37 16.61
N SER A 66 6.57 15.40 17.03
CA SER A 66 7.37 16.63 16.99
C SER A 66 7.82 16.98 15.57
N PHE A 67 7.17 18.00 15.03
CA PHE A 67 7.40 18.52 13.68
C PHE A 67 8.78 19.18 13.46
N SER A 68 9.41 19.69 14.53
CA SER A 68 10.68 20.40 14.40
C SER A 68 11.86 19.46 14.24
N SER A 69 11.87 18.35 14.99
CA SER A 69 12.99 17.40 15.08
C SER A 69 13.25 16.70 13.75
N TYR A 70 12.21 16.15 13.11
CA TYR A 70 12.42 15.41 11.86
C TYR A 70 12.87 16.30 10.70
N ILE A 71 12.49 17.59 10.67
CA ILE A 71 12.94 18.50 9.61
C ILE A 71 14.44 18.78 9.74
N SER A 72 14.93 19.01 10.96
CA SER A 72 16.37 19.16 11.20
C SER A 72 17.11 17.89 10.83
N TYR A 73 16.59 16.73 11.25
CA TYR A 73 17.14 15.43 10.86
C TYR A 73 17.26 15.26 9.34
N ILE A 74 16.17 15.48 8.60
CA ILE A 74 16.17 15.39 7.13
C ILE A 74 17.18 16.35 6.51
N LYS A 75 17.26 17.58 7.01
CA LYS A 75 18.23 18.55 6.51
C LYS A 75 19.66 18.05 6.74
N ASP A 76 19.99 17.62 7.94
CA ASP A 76 21.35 17.20 8.29
C ASP A 76 21.74 15.92 7.54
N THR A 77 20.79 15.00 7.35
CA THR A 77 21.01 13.75 6.62
C THR A 77 21.16 13.93 5.11
N PHE A 78 20.47 14.91 4.50
CA PHE A 78 20.38 15.01 3.02
C PHE A 78 20.98 16.26 2.39
N LYS A 79 21.24 17.31 3.16
CA LYS A 79 21.72 18.60 2.60
C LYS A 79 22.97 18.41 1.74
N ASN A 80 22.89 18.92 0.52
CA ASN A 80 23.96 18.91 -0.50
C ASN A 80 24.40 17.52 -0.98
N LYS A 81 23.67 16.45 -0.64
CA LYS A 81 23.94 15.13 -1.22
C LYS A 81 23.53 15.09 -2.69
N LYS A 82 24.28 14.33 -3.49
CA LYS A 82 24.01 14.11 -4.91
C LYS A 82 23.62 12.65 -5.13
N PHE A 83 22.54 12.43 -5.87
CA PHE A 83 22.09 11.11 -6.27
C PHE A 83 21.92 11.05 -7.79
N GLU A 84 22.27 9.91 -8.37
CA GLU A 84 22.01 9.66 -9.79
C GLU A 84 20.50 9.52 -10.00
N SER A 85 19.88 8.61 -9.24
CA SER A 85 18.45 8.38 -9.28
C SER A 85 17.83 8.41 -7.89
N VAL A 86 16.58 8.87 -7.82
CA VAL A 86 15.74 8.78 -6.61
C VAL A 86 14.44 8.10 -6.96
N PHE A 87 14.00 7.16 -6.13
CA PHE A 87 12.78 6.39 -6.31
C PHE A 87 11.83 6.67 -5.12
N VAL A 88 10.59 7.09 -5.42
CA VAL A 88 9.59 7.47 -4.41
C VAL A 88 8.18 6.97 -4.75
N ALA A 89 7.41 6.48 -3.78
CA ALA A 89 5.99 6.16 -4.01
C ALA A 89 5.08 7.39 -3.83
N ASN A 90 4.91 7.83 -2.58
CA ASN A 90 3.93 8.87 -2.24
C ASN A 90 4.40 10.29 -2.59
N VAL A 91 4.20 10.67 -3.85
CA VAL A 91 4.64 11.96 -4.42
C VAL A 91 4.04 13.21 -3.75
N ASP A 92 3.03 13.06 -2.87
CA ASP A 92 2.39 14.17 -2.14
C ASP A 92 2.76 14.24 -0.65
N LYS A 93 3.75 13.46 -0.17
CA LYS A 93 4.22 13.58 1.23
C LYS A 93 5.21 14.72 1.40
N MET A 94 4.98 15.52 2.43
CA MET A 94 5.83 16.65 2.81
C MET A 94 7.29 16.26 3.04
N ILE A 95 7.55 15.12 3.70
CA ILE A 95 8.91 14.64 3.93
C ILE A 95 9.65 14.31 2.63
N ILE A 96 8.95 13.78 1.63
CA ILE A 96 9.50 13.56 0.29
C ILE A 96 9.83 14.91 -0.37
N HIS A 97 8.93 15.89 -0.29
CA HIS A 97 9.19 17.24 -0.83
C HIS A 97 10.41 17.89 -0.17
N LEU A 98 10.57 17.74 1.15
CA LEU A 98 11.72 18.25 1.90
C LEU A 98 13.03 17.55 1.49
N ILE A 99 13.06 16.22 1.43
CA ILE A 99 14.25 15.48 0.98
C ILE A 99 14.66 15.96 -0.41
N LEU A 100 13.72 15.98 -1.37
CA LEU A 100 13.95 16.43 -2.74
C LEU A 100 14.43 17.90 -2.82
N SER A 101 14.13 18.72 -1.81
CA SER A 101 14.60 20.11 -1.73
C SER A 101 16.04 20.24 -1.24
N TYR A 102 16.57 19.23 -0.53
CA TYR A 102 17.91 19.26 0.05
C TYR A 102 18.97 18.52 -0.77
N ILE A 103 18.55 17.70 -1.74
CA ILE A 103 19.43 16.90 -2.58
C ILE A 103 19.52 17.45 -4.01
N SER A 104 20.59 17.11 -4.72
CA SER A 104 20.67 17.23 -6.18
C SER A 104 20.46 15.85 -6.81
N ILE A 105 19.65 15.78 -7.87
CA ILE A 105 19.26 14.53 -8.52
C ILE A 105 19.29 14.67 -10.03
N GLU A 106 19.74 13.63 -10.74
CA GLU A 106 19.68 13.60 -12.20
C GLU A 106 18.32 13.06 -12.68
N LYS A 107 17.87 11.94 -12.09
CA LYS A 107 16.62 11.28 -12.46
C LYS A 107 15.72 11.06 -11.25
N LEU A 108 14.43 11.33 -11.42
CA LEU A 108 13.42 11.06 -10.41
C LEU A 108 12.46 10.02 -10.96
N TYR A 109 12.36 8.88 -10.28
CA TYR A 109 11.40 7.84 -10.57
C TYR A 109 10.34 7.79 -9.49
N SER A 110 9.16 7.32 -9.86
CA SER A 110 8.13 7.00 -8.88
C SER A 110 7.61 5.59 -9.06
N TYR A 111 6.90 5.08 -8.06
CA TYR A 111 6.21 3.80 -8.13
C TYR A 111 4.87 3.87 -7.37
N ASP A 112 4.02 2.86 -7.50
CA ASP A 112 2.70 2.85 -6.87
C ASP A 112 2.79 2.95 -5.33
N ASP A 113 1.98 3.83 -4.74
CA ASP A 113 1.67 3.88 -3.29
C ASP A 113 0.48 2.95 -2.96
N GLY A 114 -0.37 2.71 -3.96
CA GLY A 114 -1.54 1.84 -3.95
C GLY A 114 -2.55 2.29 -5.02
N ILE A 115 -3.80 1.84 -4.94
CA ILE A 115 -4.82 2.16 -5.95
C ILE A 115 -5.15 3.66 -6.06
N GLY A 116 -4.76 4.48 -5.08
CA GLY A 116 -4.90 5.94 -5.15
C GLY A 116 -4.18 6.54 -6.36
N ASN A 117 -3.16 5.87 -6.90
CA ASN A 117 -2.49 6.20 -8.14
C ASN A 117 -3.41 6.17 -9.37
N LEU A 118 -4.41 5.27 -9.37
CA LEU A 118 -5.35 5.07 -10.47
C LEU A 118 -6.60 5.95 -10.33
N VAL A 119 -7.09 6.11 -9.10
CA VAL A 119 -8.34 6.83 -8.78
C VAL A 119 -8.15 8.35 -8.93
N LYS A 120 -8.86 8.97 -9.88
CA LYS A 120 -8.81 10.41 -10.18
C LYS A 120 -9.43 11.28 -9.09
N SER A 121 -10.27 10.72 -8.24
CA SER A 121 -10.75 11.41 -7.04
C SER A 121 -9.75 11.39 -5.87
N SER A 122 -8.59 10.75 -6.02
CA SER A 122 -7.56 10.67 -4.97
C SER A 122 -6.82 12.00 -4.76
N CYS A 123 -6.03 12.06 -3.67
CA CYS A 123 -5.18 13.21 -3.35
C CYS A 123 -4.12 13.52 -4.42
N PHE A 124 -3.82 12.58 -5.31
CA PHE A 124 -2.84 12.80 -6.37
C PHE A 124 -3.41 13.64 -7.52
N TYR A 125 -4.73 13.76 -7.68
CA TYR A 125 -5.34 14.49 -8.80
C TYR A 125 -6.16 15.70 -8.34
N LYS A 126 -6.76 15.62 -7.13
CA LYS A 126 -7.51 16.74 -6.57
C LYS A 126 -6.57 17.85 -6.11
N LYS A 127 -6.83 19.08 -6.55
CA LYS A 127 -6.24 20.28 -5.95
C LYS A 127 -6.77 20.40 -4.51
N LYS A 128 -5.91 20.15 -3.53
CA LYS A 128 -6.25 20.39 -2.12
C LYS A 128 -6.58 21.88 -1.90
N ASN A 129 -7.55 22.17 -1.04
CA ASN A 129 -7.72 23.50 -0.44
C ASN A 129 -6.43 23.81 0.32
N LYS A 130 -5.57 24.64 -0.28
CA LYS A 130 -4.23 24.92 0.24
C LYS A 130 -4.35 25.75 1.51
N ASN A 131 -3.75 25.28 2.59
CA ASN A 131 -3.50 26.12 3.75
C ASN A 131 -2.21 26.92 3.49
N ILE A 132 -2.38 28.12 2.96
CA ILE A 132 -1.30 29.03 2.53
C ILE A 132 -0.28 29.28 3.65
N LEU A 133 -0.74 29.40 4.90
CA LEU A 133 0.14 29.62 6.05
C LEU A 133 1.07 28.42 6.32
N THR A 134 0.58 27.20 6.12
CA THR A 134 1.43 26.01 6.28
C THR A 134 2.47 25.95 5.18
N ASP A 135 2.07 26.16 3.92
CA ASP A 135 2.99 26.17 2.77
C ASP A 135 4.10 27.22 2.93
N ILE A 136 3.76 28.43 3.41
CA ILE A 136 4.74 29.49 3.69
C ILE A 136 5.73 29.04 4.78
N LYS A 137 5.25 28.45 5.87
CA LYS A 137 6.11 27.92 6.94
C LYS A 137 7.09 26.87 6.39
N TYR A 138 6.61 25.94 5.56
CA TYR A 138 7.45 24.92 4.92
C TYR A 138 8.48 25.52 3.97
N PHE A 139 8.07 26.54 3.21
CA PHE A 139 8.97 27.26 2.33
C PHE A 139 10.12 27.91 3.11
N PHE A 140 9.86 28.59 4.23
CA PHE A 140 10.94 29.14 5.07
C PHE A 140 11.84 28.05 5.68
N ARG A 141 11.32 26.84 5.90
CA ARG A 141 12.09 25.66 6.35
C ARG A 141 12.74 24.87 5.22
N GLY A 142 12.87 25.46 4.03
CA GLY A 142 13.63 24.91 2.92
C GLY A 142 12.85 24.03 1.95
N ASN A 143 11.53 23.83 2.13
CA ASN A 143 10.75 23.12 1.13
C ASN A 143 10.64 23.95 -0.16
N ARG A 144 10.96 23.34 -1.29
CA ARG A 144 10.89 23.92 -2.64
C ARG A 144 10.06 23.06 -3.59
N TYR A 145 9.45 21.97 -3.10
CA TYR A 145 8.64 21.05 -3.89
C TYR A 145 7.18 21.06 -3.44
N ASN A 146 6.33 20.65 -4.38
CA ASN A 146 4.92 20.34 -4.19
C ASN A 146 4.57 19.22 -5.19
N LEU A 147 3.38 18.62 -5.05
CA LEU A 147 2.91 17.52 -5.89
C LEU A 147 3.12 17.75 -7.40
N GLU A 148 2.67 18.90 -7.92
CA GLU A 148 2.78 19.22 -9.35
C GLU A 148 4.24 19.34 -9.81
N LYS A 149 5.10 19.93 -8.99
CA LYS A 149 6.54 20.03 -9.29
C LYS A 149 7.24 18.67 -9.24
N VAL A 150 6.82 17.79 -8.33
CA VAL A 150 7.29 16.40 -8.29
C VAL A 150 6.86 15.69 -9.56
N LYS A 151 5.56 15.67 -9.88
CA LYS A 151 5.00 15.02 -11.08
C LYS A 151 5.71 15.43 -12.37
N ARG A 152 5.93 16.72 -12.57
CA ARG A 152 6.65 17.25 -13.75
C ARG A 152 8.10 16.80 -13.86
N LYS A 153 8.73 16.41 -12.75
CA LYS A 153 10.12 15.97 -12.71
C LYS A 153 10.27 14.45 -12.79
N ILE A 154 9.19 13.69 -12.56
CA ILE A 154 9.22 12.24 -12.67
C ILE A 154 9.56 11.87 -14.11
N THR A 155 10.66 11.15 -14.28
CA THR A 155 11.14 10.61 -15.55
C THR A 155 10.28 9.42 -15.97
N CYS A 156 9.99 8.50 -15.06
CA CYS A 156 9.15 7.33 -15.30
C CYS A 156 8.43 6.91 -14.00
N HIS A 157 7.21 6.39 -14.13
CA HIS A 157 6.44 5.81 -13.05
C HIS A 157 6.34 4.30 -13.22
N TYR A 158 6.80 3.55 -12.23
CA TYR A 158 6.74 2.10 -12.20
C TYR A 158 5.42 1.63 -11.60
N SER A 159 4.60 0.92 -12.37
CA SER A 159 3.29 0.48 -11.89
C SER A 159 3.13 -1.03 -11.92
N ILE A 160 2.51 -1.58 -10.88
CA ILE A 160 2.07 -2.98 -10.83
C ILE A 160 0.72 -3.21 -11.53
N TYR A 161 0.01 -2.13 -11.86
CA TYR A 161 -1.28 -2.18 -12.55
C TYR A 161 -1.09 -2.10 -14.06
N LYS A 162 -1.50 -3.14 -14.77
CA LYS A 162 -1.26 -3.28 -16.21
C LYS A 162 -2.24 -2.43 -17.03
N LYS A 163 -1.70 -1.50 -17.83
CA LYS A 163 -2.45 -0.67 -18.81
C LYS A 163 -3.45 0.33 -18.23
N ASN A 164 -3.36 0.67 -16.95
CA ASN A 164 -4.19 1.74 -16.37
C ASN A 164 -3.50 3.10 -16.51
N GLU A 165 -4.30 4.16 -16.64
CA GLU A 165 -3.78 5.51 -16.47
C GLU A 165 -3.25 5.69 -15.04
N ASN A 166 -2.16 6.42 -14.91
CA ASN A 166 -1.53 6.70 -13.62
C ASN A 166 -1.14 8.18 -13.52
N ILE A 167 -0.43 8.56 -12.46
CA ILE A 167 -0.14 9.96 -12.09
C ILE A 167 0.64 10.75 -13.16
N ILE A 168 1.32 10.05 -14.07
CA ILE A 168 1.98 10.57 -15.28
C ILE A 168 1.80 9.60 -16.44
N LYS A 169 2.11 10.04 -17.68
CA LYS A 169 1.96 9.22 -18.89
C LYS A 169 3.07 8.18 -19.11
N ASN A 170 4.32 8.49 -18.74
CA ASN A 170 5.44 7.57 -18.93
C ASN A 170 5.43 6.51 -17.82
N ILE A 171 4.81 5.37 -18.11
CA ILE A 171 4.59 4.29 -17.16
C ILE A 171 5.34 3.05 -17.63
N GLU A 172 6.06 2.42 -16.71
CA GLU A 172 6.71 1.13 -16.94
C GLU A 172 6.08 0.07 -16.03
N TRP A 173 5.62 -1.02 -16.63
CA TRP A 173 5.00 -2.09 -15.86
C TRP A 173 6.04 -2.90 -15.07
N VAL A 174 5.67 -3.25 -13.84
CA VAL A 174 6.39 -4.15 -12.94
C VAL A 174 5.47 -5.33 -12.66
N ASP A 175 5.93 -6.53 -13.02
CA ASP A 175 5.16 -7.75 -12.79
C ASP A 175 4.92 -7.96 -11.28
N PRO A 176 3.66 -7.99 -10.80
CA PRO A 176 3.36 -8.20 -9.39
C PRO A 176 3.98 -9.48 -8.81
N SER A 177 4.13 -10.53 -9.63
CA SER A 177 4.76 -11.79 -9.21
C SER A 177 6.24 -11.60 -8.82
N THR A 178 6.91 -10.56 -9.33
CA THR A 178 8.30 -10.23 -8.96
C THR A 178 8.39 -9.41 -7.67
N VAL A 179 7.29 -8.73 -7.31
CA VAL A 179 7.17 -7.88 -6.12
C VAL A 179 6.85 -8.73 -4.89
N PHE A 180 5.87 -9.63 -5.02
CA PHE A 180 5.36 -10.44 -3.91
C PHE A 180 5.99 -11.85 -3.83
N ASN A 181 7.03 -12.13 -4.63
CA ASN A 181 7.73 -13.43 -4.61
C ASN A 181 8.53 -13.63 -3.31
N PHE A 182 7.84 -14.10 -2.28
CA PHE A 182 8.49 -14.85 -1.21
C PHE A 182 8.72 -16.27 -1.72
N ASN A 183 9.95 -16.76 -1.55
CA ASN A 183 10.35 -18.13 -1.85
C ASN A 183 9.22 -19.12 -1.54
N THR A 184 8.51 -19.53 -2.58
CA THR A 184 7.62 -20.71 -2.57
C THR A 184 8.43 -22.01 -2.41
N ASN A 185 9.71 -21.91 -2.04
CA ASN A 185 10.62 -23.01 -1.77
C ASN A 185 10.31 -23.76 -0.47
N THR A 186 9.37 -23.30 0.35
CA THR A 186 8.60 -24.25 1.16
C THR A 186 7.55 -24.93 0.28
N ARG A 187 8.03 -25.69 -0.72
CA ARG A 187 7.32 -26.87 -1.22
C ARG A 187 7.34 -27.90 -0.10
N ASN A 188 6.62 -27.62 0.99
CA ASN A 188 6.09 -28.72 1.76
C ASN A 188 5.06 -29.35 0.82
N ASN A 189 5.31 -30.60 0.45
CA ASN A 189 4.43 -31.47 -0.31
C ASN A 189 3.08 -31.64 0.42
N PHE A 190 2.27 -30.58 0.51
CA PHE A 190 0.89 -30.70 0.96
C PHE A 190 0.07 -31.20 -0.22
N HIS A 191 0.04 -32.53 -0.33
CA HIS A 191 -0.70 -33.30 -1.31
C HIS A 191 -2.23 -33.29 -1.09
N THR A 192 -2.76 -32.27 -0.40
CA THR A 192 -4.20 -32.13 -0.11
C THR A 192 -4.62 -30.67 -0.26
N SER A 193 -4.70 -30.16 -1.50
CA SER A 193 -5.36 -28.88 -1.75
C SER A 193 -6.83 -29.03 -1.41
N LYS A 194 -7.30 -28.34 -0.36
CA LYS A 194 -8.74 -28.21 -0.09
C LYS A 194 -9.38 -27.49 -1.29
N LYS A 195 -10.66 -27.79 -1.58
CA LYS A 195 -11.36 -27.21 -2.75
C LYS A 195 -11.38 -25.67 -2.70
N SER A 196 -11.89 -25.09 -1.62
CA SER A 196 -12.02 -23.64 -1.51
C SER A 196 -11.98 -23.14 -0.07
N ALA A 197 -11.57 -21.88 0.08
CA ALA A 197 -11.74 -21.11 1.31
C ALA A 197 -12.20 -19.68 0.99
N ILE A 198 -12.68 -19.00 2.02
CA ILE A 198 -13.06 -17.59 1.97
C ILE A 198 -12.05 -16.78 2.78
N VAL A 199 -11.62 -15.64 2.25
CA VAL A 199 -10.84 -14.65 3.00
C VAL A 199 -11.57 -13.33 2.99
N ILE A 200 -11.80 -12.77 4.17
CA ILE A 200 -12.36 -11.45 4.35
C ILE A 200 -11.23 -10.50 4.73
N LEU A 201 -11.02 -9.46 3.91
CA LEU A 201 -10.07 -8.40 4.22
C LEU A 201 -10.79 -7.28 4.97
N GLY A 202 -10.35 -7.03 6.20
CA GLY A 202 -10.82 -5.94 7.02
C GLY A 202 -10.51 -4.57 6.41
N THR A 203 -11.18 -3.55 6.94
CA THR A 203 -10.99 -2.15 6.54
C THR A 203 -11.01 -1.23 7.77
N VAL A 204 -10.76 0.05 7.57
CA VAL A 204 -11.08 1.08 8.56
C VAL A 204 -12.54 1.47 8.36
N PHE A 205 -13.44 0.76 9.03
CA PHE A 205 -14.91 0.90 8.84
C PHE A 205 -15.40 2.35 8.94
N ASP A 206 -14.85 3.13 9.89
CA ASP A 206 -15.17 4.55 10.07
C ASP A 206 -14.84 5.43 8.85
N GLU A 207 -13.91 5.02 7.98
CA GLU A 207 -13.54 5.74 6.76
C GLU A 207 -14.43 5.37 5.57
N LEU A 208 -15.11 4.22 5.65
CA LEU A 208 -15.97 3.70 4.59
C LEU A 208 -17.40 4.25 4.66
N LEU A 209 -17.87 4.55 5.87
CA LEU A 209 -19.27 4.89 6.15
C LEU A 209 -19.55 6.39 6.03
N GLU A 210 -20.74 6.74 5.55
CA GLU A 210 -21.24 8.12 5.58
C GLU A 210 -21.53 8.56 7.04
N ASP A 211 -22.20 7.69 7.80
CA ASP A 211 -22.46 7.86 9.24
C ASP A 211 -21.77 6.75 10.03
N LYS A 212 -20.83 7.12 10.89
CA LYS A 212 -20.06 6.21 11.75
C LYS A 212 -20.94 5.39 12.70
N LYS A 213 -22.14 5.88 13.05
CA LYS A 213 -23.10 5.13 13.87
C LYS A 213 -23.55 3.82 13.22
N ASN A 214 -23.48 3.73 11.89
CA ASN A 214 -23.85 2.54 11.13
C ASN A 214 -22.77 1.44 11.15
N LYS A 215 -21.64 1.64 11.84
CA LYS A 215 -20.59 0.61 11.99
C LYS A 215 -21.14 -0.70 12.55
N GLY A 216 -22.01 -0.62 13.57
CA GLY A 216 -22.65 -1.81 14.15
C GLY A 216 -23.50 -2.58 13.14
N ASN A 217 -24.29 -1.86 12.32
CA ASN A 217 -25.14 -2.48 11.30
C ASN A 217 -24.30 -3.19 10.23
N LEU A 218 -23.23 -2.56 9.75
CA LEU A 218 -22.33 -3.16 8.76
C LEU A 218 -21.61 -4.39 9.33
N LEU A 219 -21.15 -4.35 10.58
CA LEU A 219 -20.54 -5.49 11.24
C LEU A 219 -21.53 -6.64 11.45
N ASN A 220 -22.80 -6.33 11.75
CA ASN A 220 -23.85 -7.34 11.84
C ASN A 220 -24.11 -8.00 10.49
N ALA A 221 -24.20 -7.21 9.40
CA ALA A 221 -24.34 -7.74 8.04
C ALA A 221 -23.16 -8.64 7.66
N LEU A 222 -21.93 -8.25 8.02
CA LEU A 222 -20.74 -9.08 7.84
C LEU A 222 -20.79 -10.38 8.65
N GLN A 223 -21.30 -10.35 9.88
CA GLN A 223 -21.47 -11.56 10.69
C GLN A 223 -22.55 -12.50 10.11
N ILE A 224 -23.64 -11.95 9.54
CA ILE A 224 -24.66 -12.73 8.83
C ILE A 224 -24.04 -13.44 7.62
N PHE A 225 -23.27 -12.72 6.80
CA PHE A 225 -22.52 -13.28 5.68
C PHE A 225 -21.62 -14.44 6.11
N ILE A 226 -20.87 -14.26 7.21
CA ILE A 226 -20.00 -15.31 7.77
C ILE A 226 -20.81 -16.53 8.18
N ASN A 227 -21.92 -16.34 8.90
CA ASN A 227 -22.76 -17.43 9.37
C ASN A 227 -23.41 -18.21 8.22
N LYS A 228 -23.83 -17.55 7.14
CA LYS A 228 -24.37 -18.22 5.94
C LYS A 228 -23.33 -19.05 5.20
N ASN A 229 -22.05 -18.72 5.36
CA ASN A 229 -20.93 -19.41 4.73
C ASN A 229 -20.19 -20.36 5.68
N SER A 230 -20.80 -20.75 6.81
CA SER A 230 -20.15 -21.52 7.88
C SER A 230 -19.61 -22.88 7.48
N ASP A 231 -20.07 -23.44 6.36
CA ASP A 231 -19.55 -24.69 5.80
C ASP A 231 -18.17 -24.53 5.13
N ASN A 232 -17.73 -23.28 4.92
CA ASN A 232 -16.41 -22.96 4.39
C ASN A 232 -15.44 -22.62 5.53
N GLU A 233 -14.15 -22.86 5.28
CA GLU A 233 -13.11 -22.26 6.10
C GLU A 233 -13.00 -20.77 5.75
N ILE A 234 -13.28 -19.91 6.74
CA ILE A 234 -13.30 -18.45 6.58
C ILE A 234 -12.14 -17.86 7.36
N TYR A 235 -11.25 -17.16 6.67
CA TYR A 235 -10.19 -16.37 7.26
C TYR A 235 -10.57 -14.90 7.32
N TYR A 236 -10.19 -14.23 8.40
CA TYR A 236 -10.29 -12.77 8.52
C TYR A 236 -8.90 -12.18 8.67
N ILE A 237 -8.53 -11.27 7.76
CA ILE A 237 -7.29 -10.50 7.83
C ILE A 237 -7.65 -9.08 8.29
N PRO A 238 -7.40 -8.70 9.55
CA PRO A 238 -7.75 -7.37 10.04
C PRO A 238 -6.94 -6.29 9.32
N HIS A 239 -7.53 -5.10 9.20
CA HIS A 239 -6.80 -3.96 8.65
C HIS A 239 -5.74 -3.50 9.68
N PRO A 240 -4.49 -3.16 9.30
CA PRO A 240 -3.45 -2.77 10.25
C PRO A 240 -3.83 -1.58 11.16
N ARG A 241 -4.71 -0.71 10.68
CA ARG A 241 -5.24 0.44 11.46
C ARG A 241 -6.53 0.14 12.26
N CYS A 242 -7.07 -1.07 12.20
CA CYS A 242 -8.31 -1.46 12.87
C CYS A 242 -8.24 -2.90 13.39
N HIS A 243 -7.83 -3.06 14.65
CA HIS A 243 -7.65 -4.35 15.34
C HIS A 243 -8.74 -4.64 16.40
N GLU A 244 -9.69 -3.73 16.56
CA GLU A 244 -10.73 -3.80 17.60
C GLU A 244 -11.94 -4.66 17.20
N VAL A 245 -12.06 -5.00 15.92
CA VAL A 245 -13.20 -5.76 15.38
C VAL A 245 -12.98 -7.24 15.65
N LYS A 246 -13.95 -7.84 16.35
CA LYS A 246 -14.01 -9.28 16.60
C LYS A 246 -15.18 -9.87 15.83
N LEU A 247 -14.90 -10.93 15.07
CA LEU A 247 -15.89 -11.67 14.31
C LEU A 247 -15.90 -13.11 14.83
N ASN A 248 -17.09 -13.70 14.91
CA ASN A 248 -17.25 -15.09 15.31
C ASN A 248 -17.16 -16.00 14.08
N ASN A 249 -16.76 -17.26 14.28
CA ASN A 249 -16.69 -18.30 13.25
C ASN A 249 -15.72 -17.99 12.09
N VAL A 250 -14.61 -17.29 12.41
CA VAL A 250 -13.52 -17.04 11.48
C VAL A 250 -12.18 -17.42 12.09
N ILE A 251 -11.21 -17.76 11.26
CA ILE A 251 -9.80 -17.89 11.62
C ILE A 251 -9.16 -16.52 11.42
N GLU A 252 -8.91 -15.80 12.50
CA GLU A 252 -8.27 -14.50 12.46
C GLU A 252 -6.75 -14.65 12.23
N TYR A 253 -6.24 -14.00 11.19
CA TYR A 253 -4.80 -13.93 10.93
C TYR A 253 -4.16 -12.83 11.79
N SER A 254 -3.29 -13.24 12.70
CA SER A 254 -2.51 -12.34 13.57
C SER A 254 -1.06 -12.14 13.10
N GLU A 255 -0.71 -12.63 11.91
CA GLU A 255 0.66 -12.56 11.39
C GLU A 255 1.09 -11.12 11.05
N HIS A 256 2.35 -10.79 11.36
CA HIS A 256 2.96 -9.50 11.04
C HIS A 256 3.43 -9.43 9.57
N ASP A 257 2.49 -9.61 8.63
CA ASP A 257 2.70 -9.45 7.20
C ASP A 257 1.58 -8.61 6.57
N ILE A 258 1.84 -8.07 5.37
CA ILE A 258 0.80 -7.39 4.60
C ILE A 258 -0.19 -8.41 4.03
N ALA A 259 -1.42 -7.96 3.81
CA ALA A 259 -2.50 -8.81 3.32
C ALA A 259 -2.14 -9.55 2.03
N GLU A 260 -1.36 -8.93 1.14
CA GLU A 260 -0.92 -9.56 -0.11
C GLU A 260 -0.10 -10.83 0.12
N VAL A 261 0.84 -10.77 1.06
CA VAL A 261 1.71 -11.91 1.39
C VAL A 261 0.90 -13.00 2.09
N ILE A 262 -0.01 -12.63 2.97
CA ILE A 262 -0.90 -13.57 3.67
C ILE A 262 -1.82 -14.28 2.67
N LEU A 263 -2.44 -13.54 1.74
CA LEU A 263 -3.29 -14.10 0.69
C LEU A 263 -2.57 -15.13 -0.17
N LEU A 264 -1.35 -14.81 -0.63
CA LEU A 264 -0.54 -15.76 -1.41
C LEU A 264 -0.21 -17.02 -0.59
N ARG A 265 0.11 -16.87 0.70
CA ARG A 265 0.39 -18.00 1.60
C ARG A 265 -0.83 -18.90 1.77
N ILE A 266 -2.01 -18.33 2.03
CA ILE A 266 -3.26 -19.09 2.15
C ILE A 266 -3.57 -19.79 0.81
N SER A 267 -3.40 -19.09 -0.32
CA SER A 267 -3.72 -19.63 -1.66
C SER A 267 -2.93 -20.89 -2.04
N ASN A 268 -1.80 -21.17 -1.38
CA ASN A 268 -1.03 -22.38 -1.59
C ASN A 268 -1.75 -23.64 -1.08
N ASN A 269 -2.66 -23.50 -0.12
CA ASN A 269 -3.38 -24.61 0.52
C ASN A 269 -4.72 -24.96 -0.17
N TYR A 270 -5.15 -24.15 -1.15
CA TYR A 270 -6.44 -24.27 -1.78
C TYR A 270 -6.33 -24.31 -3.31
N GLU A 271 -7.32 -24.94 -3.95
CA GLU A 271 -7.50 -24.85 -5.41
C GLU A 271 -8.06 -23.47 -5.80
N GLN A 272 -8.99 -22.95 -4.99
CA GLN A 272 -9.58 -21.61 -5.16
C GLN A 272 -9.66 -20.85 -3.83
N LEU A 273 -9.33 -19.56 -3.85
CA LEU A 273 -9.46 -18.65 -2.72
C LEU A 273 -10.43 -17.52 -3.09
N ASN A 274 -11.58 -17.45 -2.40
CA ASN A 274 -12.58 -16.41 -2.62
C ASN A 274 -12.31 -15.25 -1.65
N VAL A 275 -11.83 -14.13 -2.17
CA VAL A 275 -11.44 -12.97 -1.37
C VAL A 275 -12.53 -11.92 -1.42
N TYR A 276 -13.11 -11.59 -0.27
CA TYR A 276 -14.10 -10.53 -0.12
C TYR A 276 -13.48 -9.36 0.62
N SER A 277 -13.74 -8.13 0.16
CA SER A 277 -13.25 -6.94 0.86
C SER A 277 -14.14 -5.73 0.70
N PHE A 278 -13.82 -4.69 1.45
CA PHE A 278 -14.37 -3.35 1.29
C PHE A 278 -13.48 -2.49 0.36
N ILE A 279 -13.17 -3.02 -0.82
CA ILE A 279 -12.29 -2.42 -1.85
C ILE A 279 -10.85 -2.20 -1.34
N SER A 280 -10.28 -3.24 -0.76
CA SER A 280 -8.90 -3.25 -0.28
C SER A 280 -7.89 -3.21 -1.43
N THR A 281 -6.86 -2.38 -1.29
CA THR A 281 -5.73 -2.31 -2.26
C THR A 281 -5.06 -3.65 -2.48
N ALA A 282 -5.04 -4.52 -1.47
CA ALA A 282 -4.40 -5.83 -1.56
C ALA A 282 -5.02 -6.73 -2.65
N GLN A 283 -6.31 -6.57 -2.95
CA GLN A 283 -6.98 -7.32 -4.04
C GLN A 283 -6.44 -6.93 -5.42
N PHE A 284 -6.12 -5.66 -5.61
CA PHE A 284 -5.61 -5.14 -6.88
C PHE A 284 -4.12 -5.43 -7.07
N ASN A 285 -3.39 -5.57 -5.97
CA ASN A 285 -1.94 -5.75 -5.99
C ASN A 285 -1.53 -7.16 -6.39
N ILE A 286 -2.41 -8.16 -6.24
CA ILE A 286 -2.10 -9.56 -6.52
C ILE A 286 -2.80 -10.02 -7.81
N GLU A 287 -2.01 -10.53 -8.74
CA GLU A 287 -2.52 -11.28 -9.89
C GLU A 287 -2.23 -12.78 -9.67
N ASN A 288 -3.26 -13.56 -9.31
CA ASN A 288 -3.14 -15.00 -9.08
C ASN A 288 -4.41 -15.71 -9.55
N GLN A 289 -4.26 -16.71 -10.42
CA GLN A 289 -5.39 -17.44 -11.03
C GLN A 289 -6.27 -18.19 -10.03
N LYS A 290 -5.72 -18.57 -8.87
CA LYS A 290 -6.46 -19.22 -7.79
C LYS A 290 -7.33 -18.24 -6.99
N ILE A 291 -7.06 -16.94 -7.08
CA ILE A 291 -7.74 -15.92 -6.28
C ILE A 291 -8.91 -15.36 -7.08
N LYS A 292 -10.12 -15.46 -6.51
CA LYS A 292 -11.34 -14.84 -7.02
C LYS A 292 -11.70 -13.67 -6.13
N ASN A 293 -11.55 -12.45 -6.66
CA ASN A 293 -11.83 -11.22 -5.93
C ASN A 293 -13.29 -10.82 -6.04
N SER A 294 -13.90 -10.56 -4.89
CA SER A 294 -15.22 -9.96 -4.72
C SER A 294 -15.12 -8.73 -3.82
N TYR A 295 -16.04 -7.79 -3.96
CA TYR A 295 -16.11 -6.61 -3.10
C TYR A 295 -17.52 -6.42 -2.56
N PHE A 296 -17.62 -6.02 -1.29
CA PHE A 296 -18.89 -5.71 -0.67
C PHE A 296 -19.47 -4.41 -1.24
N ILE A 297 -20.78 -4.38 -1.40
CA ILE A 297 -21.59 -3.20 -1.69
C ILE A 297 -22.59 -3.03 -0.56
N SER A 298 -22.75 -1.80 -0.09
CA SER A 298 -23.74 -1.41 0.91
C SER A 298 -24.20 0.02 0.65
N SER A 299 -25.49 0.25 0.86
CA SER A 299 -26.14 1.55 0.94
C SER A 299 -25.60 2.43 2.08
N LEU A 300 -24.88 1.84 3.05
CA LEU A 300 -24.27 2.55 4.17
C LEU A 300 -22.93 3.24 3.81
N PHE A 301 -22.35 2.91 2.66
CA PHE A 301 -21.08 3.48 2.24
C PHE A 301 -21.22 4.95 1.87
N ARG A 302 -20.16 5.70 2.15
CA ARG A 302 -20.09 7.13 1.84
C ARG A 302 -20.13 7.38 0.34
N LYS A 303 -20.62 8.56 -0.02
CA LYS A 303 -20.51 9.06 -1.40
C LYS A 303 -19.05 9.19 -1.84
N GLY A 304 -18.78 8.93 -3.12
CA GLY A 304 -17.45 8.97 -3.71
C GLY A 304 -16.73 7.62 -3.76
N ILE A 305 -17.37 6.54 -3.30
CA ILE A 305 -16.85 5.18 -3.46
C ILE A 305 -17.09 4.61 -4.86
N GLU A 306 -17.92 5.26 -5.67
CA GLU A 306 -18.36 4.79 -6.99
C GLU A 306 -17.19 4.67 -7.98
N GLU A 307 -16.18 5.53 -7.87
CA GLU A 307 -14.97 5.41 -8.69
C GLU A 307 -14.13 4.18 -8.30
N TYR A 308 -14.12 3.83 -7.01
CA TYR A 308 -13.44 2.63 -6.52
C TYR A 308 -14.19 1.36 -6.95
N THR A 309 -15.52 1.37 -6.96
CA THR A 309 -16.31 0.24 -7.48
C THR A 309 -16.17 0.10 -8.99
N SER A 310 -16.12 1.23 -9.73
CA SER A 310 -15.85 1.20 -11.18
C SER A 310 -14.47 0.60 -11.47
N LEU A 311 -13.48 0.91 -10.63
CA LEU A 311 -12.16 0.29 -10.74
C LEU A 311 -12.21 -1.22 -10.41
N CYS A 312 -13.03 -1.67 -9.46
CA CYS A 312 -13.27 -3.09 -9.23
C CYS A 312 -13.80 -3.79 -10.50
N ASP A 313 -14.74 -3.16 -11.22
CA ASP A 313 -15.29 -3.69 -12.46
C ASP A 313 -14.22 -3.81 -13.56
N GLU A 314 -13.35 -2.81 -13.70
CA GLU A 314 -12.20 -2.85 -14.64
C GLU A 314 -11.25 -4.03 -14.34
N PHE A 315 -11.12 -4.42 -13.07
CA PHE A 315 -10.32 -5.56 -12.62
C PHE A 315 -11.11 -6.88 -12.58
N ASN A 316 -12.35 -6.90 -13.08
CA ASN A 316 -13.27 -8.05 -13.09
C ASN A 316 -13.55 -8.63 -11.69
N PHE A 317 -13.65 -7.77 -10.68
CA PHE A 317 -14.06 -8.21 -9.35
C PHE A 317 -15.58 -8.39 -9.30
N THR A 318 -16.05 -9.35 -8.51
CA THR A 318 -17.49 -9.63 -8.40
C THR A 318 -18.14 -8.79 -7.29
N PRO A 319 -19.18 -7.99 -7.58
CA PRO A 319 -19.91 -7.27 -6.53
C PRO A 319 -20.71 -8.24 -5.65
N TYR A 320 -20.73 -7.98 -4.35
CA TYR A 320 -21.56 -8.70 -3.39
C TYR A 320 -22.33 -7.70 -2.52
N ASN A 321 -23.66 -7.67 -2.65
CA ASN A 321 -24.48 -6.78 -1.83
C ASN A 321 -24.66 -7.37 -0.42
N ILE A 322 -24.08 -6.71 0.58
CA ILE A 322 -24.11 -7.16 1.97
C ILE A 322 -25.38 -6.69 2.71
N ASP A 323 -26.18 -5.80 2.13
CA ASP A 323 -27.41 -5.30 2.75
C ASP A 323 -28.62 -6.21 2.55
N ILE A 324 -28.61 -7.07 1.51
CA ILE A 324 -29.76 -7.90 1.10
C ILE A 324 -29.91 -9.13 2.02
N GLU A 325 -29.23 -9.15 3.15
CA GLU A 325 -28.93 -10.37 3.91
C GLU A 325 -29.69 -10.56 5.22
#